data_AF-A0A526ZE93-F1
#
_entry.id   AF-A0A526ZE93-F1
#
_cell.length_a   1.000
_cell.length_b   1.000
_cell.length_c   1.000
_cell.angle_alpha   90.00
_cell.angle_beta   90.00
_cell.angle_gamma   90.00
#
_symmetry.space_group_name_H-M   'P 1'
#
loop_
_entity.id
_entity.type
_entity.pdbx_description
1 polymer ?
#
loop_
_entity_poly.entity_id
_entity_poly.type
_entity_poly.pdbx_seq_one_letter_code
_entity_poly.pdbx_strand_id
1 'polypeptide(L)'
;MSALAQAAKSLLLQDFVSAFFLSMRQFFAPKETINYPHEKGPTSPRFRGEHALRRYPNGEERCIACKLCEAICPAQAITIEAGPRRNDGTRRTVRDKDKLLANGDRWERELARNISLDAPYR
;
A
#
# COMPACT_ATOMS: atom_id res chain seq x y z
N MET A 1 -1.60 -27.87 43.21
CA MET A 1 -0.60 -28.86 42.73
C MET A 1 0.31 -29.18 43.90
N SER A 2 0.59 -30.46 44.18
CA SER A 2 1.44 -30.81 45.34
C SER A 2 2.87 -30.31 45.13
N ALA A 3 3.52 -29.81 46.19
CA ALA A 3 4.88 -29.28 46.12
C ALA A 3 5.89 -30.33 45.59
N LEU A 4 5.65 -31.61 45.87
CA LEU A 4 6.42 -32.74 45.36
C LEU A 4 6.33 -32.90 43.83
N ALA A 5 5.14 -32.71 43.24
CA ALA A 5 4.98 -32.78 41.79
C ALA A 5 5.68 -31.60 41.08
N GLN A 6 5.69 -30.41 41.70
CA GLN A 6 6.40 -29.25 41.19
C GLN A 6 7.93 -29.45 41.23
N ALA A 7 8.46 -30.00 42.32
CA ALA A 7 9.88 -30.32 42.48
C ALA A 7 10.35 -31.43 41.51
N ALA A 8 9.51 -32.43 41.25
CA ALA A 8 9.80 -33.47 40.27
C ALA A 8 9.85 -32.90 38.83
N LYS A 9 8.95 -31.99 38.48
CA LYS A 9 8.93 -31.28 37.19
C LYS A 9 10.18 -30.42 36.96
N SER A 10 10.62 -29.69 37.99
CA SER A 10 11.79 -28.82 37.89
C SER A 10 13.10 -29.63 37.84
N LEU A 11 13.20 -30.72 38.62
CA LEU A 11 14.37 -31.60 38.61
C LEU A 11 14.52 -32.33 37.27
N LEU A 12 13.42 -32.80 36.68
CA LEU A 12 13.40 -33.50 35.39
C LEU A 12 13.32 -32.55 34.18
N LEU A 13 13.35 -31.23 34.39
CA LEU A 13 13.33 -30.20 33.33
C LEU A 13 12.22 -30.43 32.28
N GLN A 14 11.06 -30.94 32.72
CA GLN A 14 10.00 -31.40 31.81
C GLN A 14 9.50 -30.28 30.87
N ASP A 15 9.48 -29.04 31.37
CA ASP A 15 9.09 -27.87 30.59
C ASP A 15 10.09 -27.59 29.45
N PHE A 16 11.40 -27.75 29.69
CA PHE A 16 12.43 -27.59 28.64
C PHE A 16 12.35 -28.68 27.58
N VAL A 17 12.09 -29.92 27.99
CA VAL A 17 11.89 -31.03 27.06
C VAL A 17 10.68 -30.75 26.17
N SER A 18 9.55 -30.32 26.75
CA SER A 18 8.35 -30.00 25.97
C SER A 18 8.58 -28.85 24.98
N ALA A 19 9.32 -27.81 25.39
CA ALA A 19 9.66 -26.67 24.56
C ALA A 19 10.62 -27.06 23.42
N PHE A 20 11.55 -27.97 23.67
CA PHE A 20 12.45 -28.51 22.64
C PHE A 20 11.69 -29.31 21.59
N PHE A 21 10.71 -30.13 21.98
CA PHE A 21 9.88 -30.85 21.00
C PHE A 21 8.98 -29.90 20.19
N LEU A 22 8.48 -28.83 20.79
CA LEU A 22 7.74 -27.79 20.07
C LEU A 22 8.63 -27.08 19.04
N SER A 23 9.86 -26.69 19.43
CA SER A 23 10.79 -26.04 18.52
C SER A 23 11.22 -26.98 17.39
N MET A 24 11.45 -28.26 17.70
CA MET A 24 11.79 -29.27 16.71
C MET A 24 10.65 -29.48 15.70
N ARG A 25 9.38 -29.47 16.13
CA ARG A 25 8.24 -29.51 15.20
C ARG A 25 8.23 -28.33 14.24
N GLN A 26 8.49 -27.11 14.74
CA GLN A 26 8.54 -25.92 13.90
C GLN A 26 9.78 -25.88 12.99
N PHE A 27 10.87 -26.52 13.42
CA PHE A 27 12.09 -26.64 12.63
C PHE A 27 11.84 -27.41 11.33
N PHE A 28 11.10 -28.52 11.41
CA PHE A 28 10.73 -29.34 10.25
C PHE A 28 9.48 -28.87 9.50
N ALA A 29 8.72 -27.90 10.03
CA ALA A 29 7.61 -27.29 9.32
C ALA A 29 8.10 -26.49 8.10
N PRO A 30 7.33 -26.46 7.00
CA PRO A 30 7.65 -25.65 5.83
C PRO A 30 7.78 -24.18 6.21
N LYS A 31 8.68 -23.45 5.52
CA LYS A 31 8.92 -22.03 5.80
C LYS A 31 7.96 -21.17 4.98
N GLU A 32 7.32 -20.22 5.65
CA GLU A 32 6.41 -19.23 5.04
C GLU A 32 7.15 -18.08 4.32
N THR A 33 8.46 -18.20 4.14
CA THR A 33 9.29 -17.17 3.51
C THR A 33 9.00 -17.12 2.01
N ILE A 34 8.46 -16.01 1.53
CA ILE A 34 8.35 -15.73 0.09
C ILE A 34 9.74 -15.43 -0.51
N ASN A 35 9.96 -15.86 -1.76
CA ASN A 35 11.22 -15.60 -2.44
C ASN A 35 11.25 -14.20 -3.07
N TYR A 36 11.43 -13.16 -2.24
CA TYR A 36 11.62 -11.79 -2.75
C TYR A 36 13.00 -11.66 -3.42
N PRO A 37 13.12 -11.09 -4.63
CA PRO A 37 12.17 -10.23 -5.35
C PRO A 37 11.32 -10.93 -6.43
N HIS A 38 11.46 -12.25 -6.60
CA HIS A 38 10.78 -13.02 -7.65
C HIS A 38 9.30 -13.24 -7.34
N GLU A 39 8.96 -13.41 -6.06
CA GLU A 39 7.61 -13.53 -5.54
C GLU A 39 7.31 -12.34 -4.61
N LYS A 40 6.16 -11.71 -4.80
CA LYS A 40 5.70 -10.58 -3.98
C LYS A 40 4.45 -11.00 -3.20
N GLY A 41 4.30 -10.43 -2.01
CA GLY A 41 3.10 -10.63 -1.20
C GLY A 41 1.85 -10.11 -1.92
N PRO A 42 0.66 -10.68 -1.62
CA PRO A 42 -0.58 -10.26 -2.23
C PRO A 42 -0.95 -8.82 -1.79
N THR A 43 -1.34 -7.98 -2.75
CA THR A 43 -1.79 -6.60 -2.50
C THR A 43 -3.27 -6.44 -2.82
N SER A 44 -4.01 -5.76 -1.96
CA SER A 44 -5.42 -5.44 -2.21
C SER A 44 -5.57 -4.30 -3.22
N PRO A 45 -6.70 -4.20 -3.96
CA PRO A 45 -6.96 -3.08 -4.87
C PRO A 45 -6.99 -1.69 -4.20
N ARG A 46 -7.10 -1.65 -2.87
CA ARG A 46 -7.12 -0.42 -2.05
C ARG A 46 -5.76 0.01 -1.56
N PHE A 47 -4.70 -0.72 -1.92
CA PHE A 47 -3.35 -0.39 -1.53
C PHE A 47 -2.99 1.04 -2.00
N ARG A 48 -2.40 1.83 -1.11
CA ARG A 48 -1.97 3.20 -1.37
C ARG A 48 -0.47 3.23 -1.60
N GLY A 49 -0.05 3.63 -2.80
CA GLY A 49 1.35 3.65 -3.23
C GLY A 49 1.73 5.00 -3.86
N GLU A 50 2.40 4.93 -5.02
CA GLU A 50 2.85 6.11 -5.76
C GLU A 50 1.66 6.96 -6.26
N HIS A 51 1.79 8.29 -6.16
CA HIS A 51 0.78 9.22 -6.65
C HIS A 51 0.85 9.38 -8.18
N ALA A 52 -0.31 9.50 -8.80
CA ALA A 52 -0.44 9.62 -10.25
C ALA A 52 -1.61 10.54 -10.63
N LEU A 53 -1.41 11.39 -11.63
CA LEU A 53 -2.47 12.19 -12.24
C LEU A 53 -3.02 11.45 -13.46
N ARG A 54 -4.34 11.24 -13.50
CA ARG A 54 -5.02 10.53 -14.59
C ARG A 54 -5.55 11.48 -15.67
N ARG A 55 -5.79 10.91 -16.84
CA ARG A 55 -6.43 11.58 -17.99
C ARG A 55 -7.85 11.08 -18.23
N TYR A 56 -8.64 11.89 -18.91
CA TYR A 56 -9.89 11.48 -19.52
C TYR A 56 -9.61 10.55 -20.73
N PRO A 57 -10.61 9.78 -21.20
CA PRO A 57 -10.45 8.94 -22.39
C PRO A 57 -10.07 9.70 -23.67
N ASN A 58 -10.36 11.01 -23.72
CA ASN A 58 -9.97 11.91 -24.81
C ASN A 58 -8.49 12.38 -24.73
N GLY A 59 -7.73 11.94 -23.71
CA GLY A 59 -6.32 12.30 -23.52
C GLY A 59 -6.07 13.57 -22.71
N GLU A 60 -7.12 14.32 -22.34
CA GLU A 60 -6.99 15.52 -21.52
C GLU A 60 -6.73 15.17 -20.05
N GLU A 61 -5.95 16.00 -19.34
CA GLU A 61 -5.74 15.81 -17.91
C GLU A 61 -7.02 16.09 -17.11
N ARG A 62 -7.27 15.31 -16.06
CA ARG A 62 -8.47 15.49 -15.20
C ARG A 62 -8.35 16.65 -14.21
N CYS A 63 -7.13 17.09 -13.92
CA CYS A 63 -6.89 18.16 -12.95
C CYS A 63 -7.38 19.51 -13.50
N ILE A 64 -8.21 20.20 -12.73
CA ILE A 64 -8.73 21.55 -13.06
C ILE A 64 -8.15 22.66 -12.18
N ALA A 65 -7.05 22.38 -11.46
CA ALA A 65 -6.39 23.29 -10.53
C ALA A 65 -7.33 23.92 -9.46
N CYS A 66 -8.24 23.12 -8.88
CA CYS A 66 -9.23 23.57 -7.89
C CYS A 66 -8.66 23.85 -6.48
N LYS A 67 -7.41 23.43 -6.20
CA LYS A 67 -6.74 23.55 -4.90
C LYS A 67 -7.37 22.81 -3.71
N LEU A 68 -8.39 21.98 -3.93
CA LEU A 68 -8.99 21.18 -2.85
C LEU A 68 -8.01 20.14 -2.27
N CYS A 69 -7.22 19.49 -3.13
CA CYS A 69 -6.20 18.52 -2.70
C CYS A 69 -5.06 19.17 -1.89
N GLU A 70 -4.69 20.40 -2.24
CA GLU A 70 -3.70 21.20 -1.51
C GLU A 70 -4.23 21.59 -0.12
N ALA A 71 -5.50 22.01 -0.04
CA ALA A 71 -6.14 22.38 1.21
C ALA A 71 -6.31 21.21 2.18
N ILE A 72 -6.64 20.01 1.70
CA ILE A 72 -6.89 18.83 2.55
C ILE A 72 -5.60 18.09 2.96
N CYS A 73 -4.46 18.36 2.31
CA CYS A 73 -3.24 17.62 2.58
C CYS A 73 -2.74 17.93 4.01
N PRO A 74 -2.74 16.95 4.94
CA PRO A 74 -2.40 17.21 6.34
C PRO A 74 -0.93 17.57 6.54
N ALA A 75 -0.06 17.07 5.65
CA ALA A 75 1.38 17.35 5.66
C ALA A 75 1.79 18.51 4.75
N GLN A 76 0.83 19.17 4.09
CA GLN A 76 1.08 20.29 3.16
C GLN A 76 2.14 19.98 2.07
N ALA A 77 2.20 18.72 1.61
CA ALA A 77 3.18 18.26 0.62
C ALA A 77 2.87 18.67 -0.83
N ILE A 78 1.66 19.19 -1.08
CA ILE A 78 1.17 19.52 -2.42
C ILE A 78 1.16 21.04 -2.56
N THR A 79 1.73 21.55 -3.65
CA THR A 79 1.70 22.97 -4.00
C THR A 79 1.11 23.13 -5.39
N ILE A 80 0.07 23.95 -5.54
CA ILE A 80 -0.63 24.13 -6.81
C ILE A 80 -0.61 25.59 -7.27
N GLU A 81 0.03 25.82 -8.41
CA GLU A 81 -0.04 27.07 -9.16
C GLU A 81 -1.02 26.91 -10.34
N ALA A 82 -2.11 27.68 -10.31
CA ALA A 82 -3.12 27.66 -11.36
C ALA A 82 -2.67 28.56 -12.52
N GLY A 83 -2.49 27.98 -13.70
CA GLY A 83 -2.19 28.73 -14.91
C GLY A 83 -3.39 29.52 -15.45
N PRO A 84 -3.16 30.34 -16.50
CA PRO A 84 -4.23 31.07 -17.17
C PRO A 84 -5.28 30.11 -17.74
N ARG A 85 -6.52 30.59 -17.82
CA ARG A 85 -7.64 29.84 -18.39
C ARG A 85 -7.36 29.61 -19.88
N ARG A 86 -7.40 28.34 -20.31
CA ARG A 86 -7.24 27.99 -21.72
C ARG A 86 -8.56 28.17 -22.46
N ASN A 87 -8.50 28.13 -23.80
CA ASN A 87 -9.66 28.27 -24.69
C ASN A 87 -10.75 27.22 -24.42
N ASP A 88 -10.38 26.06 -23.85
CA ASP A 88 -11.30 24.99 -23.46
C ASP A 88 -12.04 25.27 -22.13
N GLY A 89 -11.87 26.45 -21.54
CA GLY A 89 -12.49 26.83 -20.28
C GLY A 89 -11.93 26.09 -19.05
N THR A 90 -10.84 25.34 -19.17
CA THR A 90 -10.18 24.68 -18.03
C THR A 90 -8.94 25.45 -17.58
N ARG A 91 -8.69 25.44 -16.26
CA ARG A 91 -7.43 25.89 -15.65
C ARG A 91 -6.61 24.66 -15.32
N ARG A 92 -5.31 24.74 -15.56
CA ARG A 92 -4.39 23.60 -15.43
C ARG A 92 -3.20 24.02 -14.59
N THR A 93 -2.62 23.07 -13.85
CA THR A 93 -1.44 23.36 -13.03
C THR A 93 -0.22 23.52 -13.93
N VAL A 94 0.68 24.43 -13.60
CA VAL A 94 1.87 24.73 -14.43
C VAL A 94 3.17 24.15 -13.87
N ARG A 95 3.20 23.81 -12.57
CA ARG A 95 4.42 23.44 -11.85
C ARG A 95 4.51 21.93 -11.60
N ASP A 96 5.68 21.34 -11.91
CA ASP A 96 6.18 20.01 -11.52
C ASP A 96 5.20 18.83 -11.61
N LYS A 97 4.21 18.91 -12.51
CA LYS A 97 3.16 17.87 -12.65
C LYS A 97 3.54 16.74 -13.60
N ASP A 98 4.56 16.94 -14.44
CA ASP A 98 4.86 16.05 -15.56
C ASP A 98 5.24 14.65 -15.11
N LYS A 99 5.96 14.52 -13.99
CA LYS A 99 6.27 13.21 -13.39
C LYS A 99 5.00 12.48 -12.95
N LEU A 100 4.06 13.18 -12.32
CA LEU A 100 2.81 12.58 -11.86
C LEU A 100 1.90 12.18 -13.03
N LEU A 101 1.92 12.94 -14.12
CA LEU A 101 1.25 12.58 -15.37
C LEU A 101 1.91 11.35 -16.01
N ALA A 102 3.24 11.29 -16.07
CA ALA A 102 3.97 10.14 -16.59
C ALA A 102 3.71 8.87 -15.77
N ASN A 103 3.56 9.00 -14.43
CA ASN A 103 3.13 7.91 -13.56
C ASN A 103 1.69 7.46 -13.89
N GLY A 104 0.78 8.40 -14.11
CA GLY A 104 -0.58 8.11 -14.55
C GLY A 104 -0.60 7.35 -15.87
N ASP A 105 0.13 7.83 -16.86
CA ASP A 105 0.23 7.21 -18.18
C ASP A 105 0.82 5.79 -18.09
N ARG A 106 1.78 5.55 -17.19
CA ARG A 106 2.37 4.22 -16.93
C ARG A 106 1.38 3.24 -16.28
N TRP A 107 0.61 3.70 -15.29
CA TRP A 107 -0.21 2.85 -14.42
C TRP A 107 -1.72 2.89 -14.73
N GLU A 108 -2.16 3.64 -15.74
CA GLU A 108 -3.58 3.92 -16.03
C GLU A 108 -4.43 2.66 -16.11
N ARG A 109 -3.93 1.59 -16.75
CA ARG A 109 -4.65 0.31 -16.88
C ARG A 109 -4.94 -0.31 -15.51
N GLU A 110 -3.95 -0.33 -14.63
CA GLU A 110 -4.09 -0.92 -13.30
C GLU A 110 -4.91 -0.03 -12.36
N LEU A 111 -4.70 1.29 -12.41
CA LEU A 111 -5.48 2.26 -11.65
C LEU A 111 -6.96 2.20 -12.04
N ALA A 112 -7.28 2.15 -13.33
CA ALA A 112 -8.65 2.03 -13.81
C ALA A 112 -9.32 0.74 -13.31
N ARG A 113 -8.61 -0.39 -13.38
CA ARG A 113 -9.08 -1.68 -12.85
C ARG A 113 -9.32 -1.64 -11.34
N ASN A 114 -8.39 -1.09 -10.57
CA ASN A 114 -8.52 -1.03 -9.11
C ASN A 114 -9.66 -0.09 -8.69
N ILE A 115 -9.84 1.03 -9.39
CA ILE A 115 -10.94 1.96 -9.13
C ILE A 115 -12.28 1.33 -9.51
N SER A 116 -12.38 0.58 -10.61
CA SER A 116 -13.64 -0.10 -10.95
C SER A 116 -14.02 -1.17 -9.93
N LEU A 117 -13.04 -1.86 -9.35
CA LEU A 117 -13.27 -2.85 -8.29
C LEU A 117 -13.68 -2.18 -6.96
N ASP A 118 -13.19 -0.97 -6.68
CA ASP A 118 -13.48 -0.24 -5.44
C ASP A 118 -14.71 0.70 -5.56
N ALA A 119 -15.19 0.96 -6.77
CA ALA A 119 -16.28 1.90 -7.04
C ALA A 119 -17.58 1.67 -6.23
N PRO A 120 -18.03 0.43 -5.94
CA PRO A 120 -19.22 0.20 -5.13
C PRO A 120 -19.11 0.65 -3.66
N TYR A 121 -17.90 0.93 -3.19
CA TYR A 121 -17.61 1.23 -1.77
C TYR A 121 -17.18 2.68 -1.53
N ARG A 122 -17.25 3.54 -2.56
CA ARG A 122 -16.94 4.98 -2.50
C ARG A 122 -18.17 5.80 -2.85
#